data_AF-A0A7Y3JV55-F1
#
_entry.id   AF-A0A7Y3JV55-F1
#
_cell.length_a   1.000
_cell.length_b   1.000
_cell.length_c   1.000
_cell.angle_alpha   90.00
_cell.angle_beta   90.00
_cell.angle_gamma   90.00
#
_symmetry.space_group_name_H-M   'P 1'
#
loop_
_entity.id
_entity.type
_entity.pdbx_description
1 polymer ?
#
loop_
_entity_poly.entity_id
_entity_poly.type
_entity_poly.pdbx_seq_one_letter_code
_entity_poly.pdbx_strand_id
1 'polypeptide(L)'
;MKTRLIIFLLALLLLPVAGLWLSGSSWGDLGLRGLTGDAAIVNPPSALLTTLMMAGYIVFINHLNKLITGNQPFQGQSDYLLRVAGASAVLGWLLVYLNLYVASWTTHTGNPLLQALLYTPLFATLAPAVLCTHAFVAALPGVAERLSSLNRLTPPAPGKPAYALLTLAALGLVGGAAWPTQLYALLWFAPLLLLLALQWLWHESTIFSGMKSGDYGRVICAGLAGLIAGNFVLFAYKSNGGLLAIQATLFKPLGLLLFGLLCMQLADVLAEDWHGKKRGDGSPLKKKFSTPVAEKKN
;
A
#
# COMPACT_ATOMS: atom_id res chain seq x y z
N MET A 1 -7.11 8.83 -14.96
CA MET A 1 -7.11 7.88 -13.83
C MET A 1 -7.46 6.43 -14.20
N LYS A 2 -8.60 6.11 -14.82
CA LYS A 2 -8.95 4.70 -15.15
C LYS A 2 -7.87 3.98 -15.96
N THR A 3 -7.31 4.64 -16.98
CA THR A 3 -6.28 4.05 -17.85
C THR A 3 -5.02 3.64 -17.08
N ARG A 4 -4.53 4.45 -16.12
CA ARG A 4 -3.31 4.11 -15.34
C ARG A 4 -3.52 2.92 -14.41
N LEU A 5 -4.68 2.86 -13.73
CA LEU A 5 -5.02 1.74 -12.86
C LEU A 5 -5.22 0.48 -13.69
N ILE A 6 -5.85 0.58 -14.86
CA ILE A 6 -5.97 -0.53 -15.80
C ILE A 6 -4.59 -1.01 -16.26
N ILE A 7 -3.69 -0.12 -16.66
CA ILE A 7 -2.32 -0.48 -17.07
C ILE A 7 -1.57 -1.15 -15.90
N PHE A 8 -1.70 -0.61 -14.69
CA PHE A 8 -1.11 -1.19 -13.48
C PHE A 8 -1.62 -2.61 -13.23
N LEU A 9 -2.95 -2.82 -13.27
CA LEU A 9 -3.58 -4.13 -13.10
C LEU A 9 -3.14 -5.11 -14.20
N LEU A 10 -3.19 -4.69 -15.46
CA LEU A 10 -2.79 -5.51 -16.60
C LEU A 10 -1.31 -5.89 -16.52
N ALA A 11 -0.42 -4.97 -16.15
CA ALA A 11 1.00 -5.26 -16.00
C ALA A 11 1.26 -6.27 -14.86
N LEU A 12 0.57 -6.13 -13.72
CA LEU A 12 0.67 -7.09 -12.61
C LEU A 12 0.12 -8.48 -12.96
N LEU A 13 -0.85 -8.57 -13.87
CA LEU A 13 -1.43 -9.85 -14.30
C LEU A 13 -0.65 -10.49 -15.45
N LEU A 14 -0.17 -9.71 -16.42
CA LEU A 14 0.38 -10.24 -17.67
C LEU A 14 1.91 -10.43 -17.62
N LEU A 15 2.65 -9.55 -16.95
CA LEU A 15 4.12 -9.65 -16.92
C LEU A 15 4.64 -10.89 -16.17
N PRO A 16 4.04 -11.30 -15.03
CA PRO A 16 4.42 -12.56 -14.38
C PRO A 16 4.17 -13.78 -15.28
N VAL A 17 3.10 -13.75 -16.09
CA VAL A 17 2.84 -14.81 -17.07
C VAL A 17 3.97 -14.86 -18.08
N ALA A 18 4.43 -13.74 -18.63
CA ALA A 18 5.59 -13.74 -19.53
C ALA A 18 6.84 -14.37 -18.86
N GLY A 19 7.04 -14.14 -17.57
CA GLY A 19 8.09 -14.81 -16.78
C GLY A 19 7.91 -16.33 -16.71
N LEU A 20 6.68 -16.80 -16.48
CA LEU A 20 6.35 -18.23 -16.45
C LEU A 20 6.69 -18.94 -17.77
N TRP A 21 6.38 -18.30 -18.89
CA TRP A 21 6.71 -18.81 -20.22
C TRP A 21 8.21 -18.85 -20.45
N LEU A 22 8.93 -17.84 -19.95
CA LEU A 22 10.38 -17.74 -20.09
C LEU A 22 11.14 -18.78 -19.26
N SER A 23 10.61 -19.18 -18.11
CA SER A 23 11.18 -20.27 -17.30
C SER A 23 10.82 -21.68 -17.81
N GLY A 24 9.92 -21.80 -18.80
CA GLY A 24 9.43 -23.09 -19.29
C GLY A 24 8.56 -23.84 -18.28
N SER A 25 8.13 -23.19 -17.20
CA SER A 25 7.28 -23.76 -16.17
C SER A 25 5.81 -23.73 -16.58
N SER A 26 5.05 -24.70 -16.09
CA SER A 26 3.61 -24.79 -16.30
C SER A 26 2.82 -24.21 -15.11
N TRP A 27 1.54 -23.93 -15.32
CA TRP A 27 0.62 -23.54 -14.24
C TRP A 27 0.52 -24.58 -13.13
N GLY A 28 0.71 -25.87 -13.45
CA GLY A 28 0.72 -26.96 -12.46
C GLY A 28 1.89 -26.85 -11.47
N ASP A 29 3.04 -26.36 -11.93
CA ASP A 29 4.24 -26.20 -11.11
C ASP A 29 4.06 -25.10 -10.04
N LEU A 30 3.27 -24.07 -10.34
CA LEU A 30 2.94 -22.99 -9.39
C LEU A 30 2.08 -23.50 -8.23
N GLY A 31 1.10 -24.34 -8.52
CA GLY A 31 0.24 -24.96 -7.50
C GLY A 31 1.06 -25.81 -6.52
N LEU A 32 2.02 -26.58 -7.04
CA LEU A 32 2.92 -27.42 -6.25
C LEU A 32 3.88 -26.62 -5.36
N ARG A 33 4.40 -25.47 -5.84
CA ARG A 33 5.26 -24.57 -5.02
C ARG A 33 4.54 -24.00 -3.79
N GLY A 34 3.22 -23.79 -3.88
CA GLY A 34 2.41 -23.36 -2.74
C GLY A 34 2.08 -24.47 -1.72
N LEU A 35 2.36 -25.73 -2.06
CA LEU A 35 1.98 -26.93 -1.30
C LEU A 35 3.12 -27.54 -0.46
N THR A 36 4.37 -27.08 -0.61
CA THR A 36 5.55 -27.73 0.01
C THR A 36 5.80 -27.36 1.48
N GLY A 37 4.90 -26.62 2.13
CA GLY A 37 4.94 -26.39 3.58
C GLY A 37 3.98 -27.34 4.29
N ASP A 38 4.33 -27.79 5.51
CA ASP A 38 3.41 -28.54 6.38
C ASP A 38 2.00 -27.96 6.27
N ALA A 39 1.04 -28.80 5.89
CA ALA A 39 -0.31 -28.42 5.54
C ALA A 39 -1.00 -27.78 6.76
N ALA A 40 -0.79 -26.48 6.93
CA ALA A 40 -1.45 -25.67 7.91
C ALA A 40 -2.93 -25.62 7.51
N ILE A 41 -3.74 -26.46 8.16
CA ILE A 41 -5.19 -26.45 8.03
C ILE A 41 -5.63 -25.04 8.41
N VAL A 42 -6.07 -24.25 7.42
CA VAL A 42 -6.62 -22.92 7.69
C VAL A 42 -7.86 -23.12 8.54
N ASN A 43 -7.88 -22.47 9.70
CA ASN A 43 -9.05 -22.35 10.56
C ASN A 43 -9.93 -21.23 9.96
N PRO A 44 -11.03 -21.53 9.23
CA PRO A 44 -11.82 -20.49 8.55
C PRO A 44 -12.31 -19.36 9.49
N PRO A 45 -12.68 -19.64 10.76
CA PRO A 45 -12.90 -18.62 11.79
C PRO A 45 -11.79 -17.57 11.94
N SER A 46 -10.52 -17.94 11.75
CA SER A 46 -9.39 -17.02 11.98
C SER A 46 -9.44 -15.79 11.07
N ALA A 47 -9.79 -15.97 9.79
CA ALA A 47 -9.89 -14.89 8.82
C ALA A 47 -11.02 -13.91 9.17
N LEU A 48 -12.18 -14.44 9.55
CA LEU A 48 -13.34 -13.64 9.94
C LEU A 48 -13.06 -12.85 11.22
N LEU A 49 -12.56 -13.51 12.26
CA LEU A 49 -12.19 -12.86 13.53
C LEU A 49 -11.12 -11.79 13.32
N THR A 50 -10.15 -12.05 12.45
CA THR A 50 -9.12 -11.06 12.11
C THR A 50 -9.72 -9.87 11.38
N THR A 51 -10.66 -10.09 10.46
CA THR A 51 -11.39 -9.01 9.79
C THR A 51 -12.12 -8.13 10.79
N LEU A 52 -12.81 -8.73 11.77
CA LEU A 52 -13.49 -8.00 12.84
C LEU A 52 -12.51 -7.20 13.70
N MET A 53 -11.37 -7.79 14.07
CA MET A 53 -10.31 -7.08 14.80
C MET A 53 -9.74 -5.92 13.99
N MET A 54 -9.54 -6.08 12.68
CA MET A 54 -9.07 -5.02 11.80
C MET A 54 -10.10 -3.88 11.66
N ALA A 55 -11.39 -4.21 11.55
CA ALA A 55 -12.45 -3.22 11.56
C ALA A 55 -12.47 -2.45 12.89
N GLY A 56 -12.37 -3.15 14.02
CA GLY A 56 -12.24 -2.54 15.34
C GLY A 56 -11.00 -1.65 15.48
N TYR A 57 -9.86 -2.09 14.96
CA TYR A 57 -8.62 -1.31 14.92
C TYR A 57 -8.79 -0.02 14.11
N ILE A 58 -9.42 -0.07 12.93
CA ILE A 58 -9.69 1.12 12.11
C ILE A 58 -10.55 2.11 12.89
N VAL A 59 -11.63 1.64 13.53
CA VAL A 59 -12.52 2.50 14.34
C VAL A 59 -11.75 3.12 15.51
N PHE A 60 -10.95 2.32 16.21
CA PHE A 60 -10.14 2.75 17.35
C PHE A 60 -9.11 3.82 16.95
N ILE A 61 -8.31 3.58 15.92
CA ILE A 61 -7.32 4.55 15.43
C ILE A 61 -7.98 5.80 14.87
N ASN A 62 -9.11 5.67 14.17
CA ASN A 62 -9.89 6.82 13.70
C ASN A 62 -10.41 7.68 14.87
N HIS A 63 -10.79 7.05 15.98
CA HIS A 63 -11.17 7.76 17.20
C HIS A 63 -9.97 8.45 17.86
N LEU A 64 -8.81 7.78 17.97
CA LEU A 64 -7.59 8.40 18.48
C LEU A 64 -7.17 9.62 17.66
N ASN A 65 -7.27 9.54 16.33
CA ASN A 65 -7.05 10.69 15.44
C ASN A 65 -7.95 11.89 15.80
N LYS A 66 -9.23 11.62 16.10
CA LYS A 66 -10.17 12.66 16.55
C LYS A 66 -9.73 13.30 17.85
N LEU A 67 -9.25 12.51 18.80
CA LEU A 67 -8.80 13.02 20.10
C LEU A 67 -7.55 13.91 19.96
N ILE A 68 -6.63 13.57 19.05
CA ILE A 68 -5.38 14.31 18.86
C ILE A 68 -5.59 15.57 18.00
N THR A 69 -6.33 15.45 16.89
CA THR A 69 -6.41 16.50 15.86
C THR A 69 -7.74 17.25 15.84
N GLY A 70 -8.75 16.77 16.59
CA GLY A 70 -10.13 17.24 16.50
C GLY A 70 -10.88 16.76 15.25
N ASN A 71 -10.20 16.10 14.31
CA ASN A 71 -10.77 15.64 13.04
C ASN A 71 -10.72 14.12 12.90
N GLN A 72 -11.73 13.55 12.25
CA GLN A 72 -11.75 12.13 11.87
C GLN A 72 -11.38 12.02 10.39
N PRO A 73 -10.27 11.33 10.03
CA PRO A 73 -9.83 11.17 8.65
C PRO A 73 -10.93 10.74 7.66
N PHE A 74 -11.89 9.94 8.11
CA PHE A 74 -12.98 9.41 7.27
C PHE A 74 -14.36 10.02 7.54
N GLN A 75 -14.47 11.05 8.40
CA GLN A 75 -15.77 11.64 8.70
C GLN A 75 -16.29 12.45 7.50
N GLY A 76 -17.46 12.05 7.00
CA GLY A 76 -18.09 12.64 5.80
C GLY A 76 -17.54 12.13 4.46
N GLN A 77 -16.69 11.09 4.45
CA GLN A 77 -16.04 10.57 3.24
C GLN A 77 -16.24 9.04 3.06
N SER A 78 -17.47 8.56 3.28
CA SER A 78 -17.83 7.13 3.15
C SER A 78 -17.47 6.56 1.78
N ASP A 79 -17.73 7.31 0.72
CA ASP A 79 -17.52 6.86 -0.65
C ASP A 79 -16.03 6.70 -0.97
N TYR A 80 -15.16 7.56 -0.40
CA TYR A 80 -13.71 7.46 -0.54
C TYR A 80 -13.21 6.21 0.18
N LEU A 81 -13.67 6.00 1.42
CA LEU A 81 -13.33 4.82 2.20
C LEU A 81 -13.73 3.53 1.48
N LEU A 82 -14.93 3.47 0.88
CA LEU A 82 -15.39 2.33 0.10
C LEU A 82 -14.53 2.07 -1.15
N ARG A 83 -14.11 3.13 -1.86
CA ARG A 83 -13.21 2.99 -3.01
C ARG A 83 -11.83 2.50 -2.60
N VAL A 84 -11.27 3.02 -1.51
CA VAL A 84 -9.99 2.56 -0.96
C VAL A 84 -10.10 1.11 -0.49
N ALA A 85 -11.18 0.73 0.20
CA ALA A 85 -11.41 -0.64 0.63
C ALA A 85 -11.53 -1.60 -0.55
N GLY A 86 -12.30 -1.24 -1.59
CA GLY A 86 -12.41 -2.02 -2.81
C GLY A 86 -11.08 -2.18 -3.53
N ALA A 87 -10.31 -1.10 -3.67
CA ALA A 87 -8.98 -1.15 -4.27
C ALA A 87 -7.98 -1.97 -3.44
N SER A 88 -8.09 -1.92 -2.11
CA SER A 88 -7.31 -2.74 -1.18
C SER A 88 -7.61 -4.23 -1.34
N ALA A 89 -8.88 -4.59 -1.52
CA ALA A 89 -9.28 -5.97 -1.78
C ALA A 89 -8.67 -6.50 -3.09
N VAL A 90 -8.76 -5.72 -4.16
CA VAL A 90 -8.14 -6.05 -5.46
C VAL A 90 -6.62 -6.18 -5.32
N LEU A 91 -5.98 -5.23 -4.63
CA LEU A 91 -4.54 -5.29 -4.38
C LEU A 91 -4.14 -6.54 -3.59
N GLY A 92 -4.89 -6.91 -2.55
CA GLY A 92 -4.65 -8.13 -1.77
C GLY A 92 -4.68 -9.39 -2.65
N TRP A 93 -5.68 -9.52 -3.52
CA TRP A 93 -5.76 -10.63 -4.46
C TRP A 93 -4.63 -10.64 -5.49
N LEU A 94 -4.17 -9.48 -5.95
CA LEU A 94 -2.99 -9.40 -6.82
C LEU A 94 -1.72 -9.85 -6.09
N LEU A 95 -1.55 -9.52 -4.81
CA LEU A 95 -0.42 -10.00 -4.03
C LEU A 95 -0.50 -11.52 -3.79
N VAL A 96 -1.70 -12.08 -3.58
CA VAL A 96 -1.90 -13.53 -3.54
C VAL A 96 -1.55 -14.18 -4.88
N TYR A 97 -1.96 -13.56 -5.99
CA TYR A 97 -1.61 -14.02 -7.34
C TYR A 97 -0.09 -14.00 -7.58
N LEU A 98 0.59 -12.91 -7.23
CA LEU A 98 2.05 -12.82 -7.31
C LEU A 98 2.74 -13.84 -6.40
N ASN A 99 2.16 -14.12 -5.24
CA ASN A 99 2.67 -15.13 -4.31
C ASN A 99 2.61 -16.55 -4.89
N LEU A 100 1.80 -16.85 -5.92
CA LEU A 100 1.81 -18.15 -6.59
C LEU A 100 3.16 -18.46 -7.25
N TYR A 101 3.89 -17.43 -7.69
CA TYR A 101 5.18 -17.59 -8.38
C TYR A 101 6.35 -17.84 -7.42
N VAL A 102 6.29 -17.19 -6.26
CA VAL A 102 7.40 -17.11 -5.30
C VAL A 102 7.16 -17.97 -4.06
N ALA A 103 5.90 -18.28 -3.73
CA ALA A 103 5.49 -19.01 -2.53
C ALA A 103 6.08 -18.43 -1.23
N SER A 104 6.13 -17.09 -1.11
CA SER A 104 6.70 -16.39 0.06
C SER A 104 5.95 -16.67 1.35
N TRP A 105 4.64 -16.93 1.26
CA TRP A 105 3.82 -17.43 2.35
C TRP A 105 2.84 -18.49 1.84
N THR A 106 2.43 -19.39 2.73
CA THR A 106 1.42 -20.40 2.41
C THR A 106 0.16 -20.19 3.25
N THR A 107 -1.00 -20.28 2.60
CA THR A 107 -2.32 -20.36 3.25
C THR A 107 -3.12 -21.44 2.53
N HIS A 108 -3.64 -22.43 3.27
CA HIS A 108 -4.31 -23.58 2.67
C HIS A 108 -5.76 -23.71 3.11
N THR A 109 -6.69 -23.32 2.24
CA THR A 109 -8.10 -23.66 2.36
C THR A 109 -8.44 -24.69 1.30
N GLY A 110 -8.97 -25.85 1.71
CA GLY A 110 -9.45 -26.86 0.75
C GLY A 110 -10.62 -26.41 -0.13
N ASN A 111 -11.23 -25.24 0.17
CA ASN A 111 -12.32 -24.67 -0.60
C ASN A 111 -11.98 -23.23 -1.09
N PRO A 112 -11.78 -23.01 -2.40
CA PRO A 112 -11.36 -21.73 -2.95
C PRO A 112 -12.45 -20.64 -2.86
N LEU A 113 -13.73 -21.02 -2.94
CA LEU A 113 -14.84 -20.08 -2.80
C LEU A 113 -14.94 -19.55 -1.37
N LEU A 114 -14.78 -20.42 -0.38
CA LEU A 114 -14.77 -20.04 1.02
C LEU A 114 -13.56 -19.14 1.33
N GLN A 115 -12.40 -19.43 0.75
CA GLN A 115 -11.22 -18.57 0.84
C GLN A 115 -11.50 -17.17 0.28
N ALA A 116 -12.12 -17.13 -0.91
CA ALA A 116 -12.46 -15.88 -1.56
C ALA A 116 -13.39 -15.03 -0.68
N LEU A 117 -14.41 -15.66 -0.11
CA LEU A 117 -15.39 -15.01 0.76
C LEU A 117 -14.76 -14.47 2.06
N LEU A 118 -13.83 -15.20 2.66
CA LEU A 118 -13.24 -14.84 3.96
C LEU A 118 -12.06 -13.88 3.86
N TYR A 119 -11.22 -13.98 2.82
CA TYR A 119 -10.05 -13.11 2.67
C TYR A 119 -10.34 -11.80 1.97
N THR A 120 -11.35 -11.73 1.09
CA THR A 120 -11.74 -10.47 0.46
C THR A 120 -12.04 -9.35 1.47
N PRO A 121 -12.89 -9.56 2.50
CA PRO A 121 -13.15 -8.51 3.48
C PRO A 121 -11.92 -8.21 4.34
N LEU A 122 -11.08 -9.21 4.67
CA LEU A 122 -9.81 -8.98 5.35
C LEU A 122 -8.91 -8.04 4.53
N PHE A 123 -8.71 -8.34 3.24
CA PHE A 123 -7.93 -7.50 2.32
C PHE A 123 -8.53 -6.12 2.13
N ALA A 124 -9.86 -5.99 2.12
CA ALA A 124 -10.53 -4.71 2.05
C ALA A 124 -10.19 -3.78 3.23
N THR A 125 -9.91 -4.34 4.42
CA THR A 125 -9.55 -3.55 5.61
C THR A 125 -8.09 -3.09 5.66
N LEU A 126 -7.20 -3.68 4.87
CA LEU A 126 -5.75 -3.43 4.99
C LEU A 126 -5.35 -1.99 4.67
N ALA A 127 -5.68 -1.47 3.48
CA ALA A 127 -5.32 -0.10 3.12
C ALA A 127 -6.03 0.95 4.01
N PRO A 128 -7.34 0.83 4.32
CA PRO A 128 -7.99 1.71 5.29
C PRO A 128 -7.28 1.75 6.65
N ALA A 129 -6.85 0.59 7.17
CA ALA A 129 -6.08 0.53 8.41
C ALA A 129 -4.75 1.27 8.28
N VAL A 130 -3.98 1.03 7.21
CA VAL A 130 -2.72 1.74 6.95
C VAL A 130 -2.93 3.26 6.88
N LEU A 131 -3.95 3.74 6.17
CA LEU A 131 -4.22 5.19 6.05
C LEU A 131 -4.62 5.83 7.38
N CYS A 132 -5.46 5.15 8.17
CA CYS A 132 -5.81 5.57 9.53
C CYS A 132 -4.57 5.70 10.42
N THR A 133 -3.70 4.69 10.38
CA THR A 133 -2.47 4.64 11.16
C THR A 133 -1.46 5.68 10.68
N HIS A 134 -1.36 5.91 9.38
CA HIS A 134 -0.55 6.98 8.81
C HIS A 134 -1.00 8.35 9.35
N ALA A 135 -2.30 8.63 9.31
CA ALA A 135 -2.85 9.88 9.85
C ALA A 135 -2.53 10.02 11.35
N PHE A 136 -2.64 8.92 12.10
CA PHE A 136 -2.33 8.90 13.54
C PHE A 136 -0.86 9.18 13.83
N VAL A 137 0.06 8.48 13.14
CA VAL A 137 1.50 8.69 13.32
C VAL A 137 1.90 10.11 12.92
N ALA A 138 1.33 10.64 11.84
CA ALA A 138 1.57 12.01 11.39
C ALA A 138 1.01 13.06 12.36
N ALA A 139 -0.03 12.73 13.11
CA ALA A 139 -0.65 13.61 14.10
C ALA A 139 0.10 13.65 15.45
N LEU A 140 1.05 12.74 15.70
CA LEU A 140 1.79 12.71 16.96
C LEU A 140 2.65 13.98 17.11
N PRO A 141 2.61 14.64 18.29
CA PRO A 141 3.35 15.87 18.52
C PRO A 141 4.87 15.62 18.39
N GLY A 142 5.57 16.52 17.70
CA GLY A 142 7.01 16.44 17.47
C GLY A 142 7.45 15.52 16.31
N VAL A 143 6.59 14.61 15.83
CA VAL A 143 6.89 13.75 14.67
C VAL A 143 6.91 14.58 13.39
N ALA A 144 5.86 15.38 13.15
CA ALA A 144 5.76 16.25 11.97
C ALA A 144 6.88 17.31 11.91
N GLU A 145 7.26 17.90 13.06
CA GLU A 145 8.33 18.92 13.12
C GLU A 145 9.73 18.33 12.87
N ARG A 146 10.00 17.13 13.41
CA ARG A 146 11.30 16.46 13.18
C ARG A 146 11.46 15.91 11.77
N LEU A 147 10.36 15.54 11.11
CA LEU A 147 10.39 14.96 9.76
C LEU A 147 10.35 16.01 8.63
N SER A 148 9.92 17.23 8.94
CA SER A 148 9.89 18.37 8.01
C SER A 148 11.19 19.20 8.00
N SER A 149 12.11 18.92 8.93
CA SER A 149 13.41 19.61 9.05
C SER A 149 14.58 18.85 8.41
N LEU A 150 14.31 17.77 7.68
CA LEU A 150 15.34 16.96 7.04
C LEU A 150 15.83 17.57 5.71
N ASN A 151 17.06 17.22 5.32
CA ASN A 151 17.73 17.79 4.15
C ASN A 151 16.91 17.64 2.87
N ARG A 152 16.80 18.71 2.09
CA ARG A 152 16.11 18.68 0.80
C ARG A 152 16.88 17.83 -0.20
N LEU A 153 16.21 16.86 -0.80
CA LEU A 153 16.76 16.15 -1.95
C LEU A 153 16.29 16.85 -3.23
N THR A 154 17.23 17.17 -4.10
CA THR A 154 16.92 17.68 -5.45
C THR A 154 16.80 16.47 -6.38
N PRO A 155 15.60 16.02 -6.75
CA PRO A 155 15.48 14.85 -7.60
C PRO A 155 15.94 15.17 -9.03
N PRO A 156 16.50 14.17 -9.73
CA PRO A 156 16.83 14.31 -11.15
C PRO A 156 15.58 14.60 -12.00
N ALA A 157 15.79 15.19 -13.17
CA ALA A 157 14.73 15.56 -14.11
C ALA A 157 13.75 14.38 -14.37
N PRO A 158 12.43 14.65 -14.48
CA PRO A 158 11.37 13.63 -14.35
C PRO A 158 11.38 12.49 -15.39
N GLY A 159 12.00 12.67 -16.55
CA GLY A 159 11.92 11.70 -17.66
C GLY A 159 12.80 10.46 -17.49
N LYS A 160 14.11 10.63 -17.25
CA LYS A 160 15.07 9.52 -17.18
C LYS A 160 14.79 8.50 -16.05
N PRO A 161 14.42 8.91 -14.83
CA PRO A 161 14.28 7.97 -13.73
C PRO A 161 12.95 7.18 -13.81
N ALA A 162 11.94 7.69 -14.53
CA ALA A 162 10.67 6.98 -14.73
C ALA A 162 10.85 5.70 -15.58
N TYR A 163 11.60 5.78 -16.68
CA TYR A 163 11.91 4.61 -17.50
C TYR A 163 12.78 3.60 -16.74
N ALA A 164 13.76 4.05 -15.96
CA ALA A 164 14.57 3.16 -15.13
C ALA A 164 13.70 2.37 -14.13
N LEU A 165 12.78 3.04 -13.44
CA LEU A 165 11.84 2.39 -12.52
C LEU A 165 10.91 1.42 -13.25
N LEU A 166 10.43 1.77 -14.45
CA LEU A 166 9.59 0.90 -15.27
C LEU A 166 10.35 -0.37 -15.70
N THR A 167 11.62 -0.24 -16.11
CA THR A 167 12.47 -1.39 -16.44
C THR A 167 12.74 -2.27 -15.23
N LEU A 168 13.00 -1.68 -14.05
CA LEU A 168 13.18 -2.44 -12.81
C LEU A 168 11.90 -3.15 -12.38
N ALA A 169 10.74 -2.51 -12.51
CA ALA A 169 9.45 -3.12 -12.22
C ALA A 169 9.15 -4.28 -13.18
N ALA A 170 9.39 -4.10 -14.48
CA ALA A 170 9.23 -5.16 -15.47
C ALA A 170 10.18 -6.33 -15.21
N LEU A 171 11.44 -6.06 -14.88
CA LEU A 171 12.43 -7.07 -14.52
C LEU A 171 12.05 -7.81 -13.22
N GLY A 172 11.48 -7.11 -12.25
CA GLY A 172 10.94 -7.71 -11.03
C GLY A 172 9.76 -8.65 -11.30
N LEU A 173 8.81 -8.25 -12.15
CA LEU A 173 7.63 -9.05 -12.45
C LEU A 173 7.95 -10.25 -13.34
N VAL A 174 8.67 -10.04 -14.45
CA VAL A 174 9.05 -11.12 -15.37
C VAL A 174 10.12 -12.00 -14.75
N GLY A 175 11.21 -11.39 -14.28
CA GLY A 175 12.36 -12.11 -13.73
C GLY A 175 12.05 -12.76 -12.38
N GLY A 176 11.25 -12.13 -11.53
CA GLY A 176 10.82 -12.74 -10.27
C GLY A 176 9.88 -13.92 -10.44
N ALA A 177 9.08 -13.94 -11.51
CA ALA A 177 8.26 -15.10 -11.86
C ALA A 177 9.08 -16.24 -12.49
N ALA A 178 10.04 -15.91 -13.35
CA ALA A 178 10.91 -16.89 -14.00
C ALA A 178 11.95 -17.51 -13.04
N TRP A 179 12.56 -16.68 -12.20
CA TRP A 179 13.67 -17.03 -11.29
C TRP A 179 13.41 -16.54 -9.86
N PRO A 180 12.43 -17.15 -9.17
CA PRO A 180 12.02 -16.69 -7.84
C PRO A 180 13.13 -16.80 -6.80
N THR A 181 14.06 -17.76 -6.91
CA THR A 181 15.12 -17.94 -5.91
C THR A 181 16.09 -16.75 -5.84
N GLN A 182 16.32 -16.05 -6.95
CA GLN A 182 17.22 -14.89 -7.01
C GLN A 182 16.46 -13.55 -6.98
N LEU A 183 15.27 -13.47 -7.60
CA LEU A 183 14.58 -12.20 -7.86
C LEU A 183 13.28 -12.02 -7.06
N TYR A 184 13.00 -12.86 -6.05
CA TYR A 184 11.79 -12.71 -5.23
C TYR A 184 11.66 -11.32 -4.58
N ALA A 185 12.77 -10.75 -4.11
CA ALA A 185 12.74 -9.45 -3.46
C ALA A 185 12.26 -8.38 -4.45
N LEU A 186 12.83 -8.37 -5.66
CA LEU A 186 12.50 -7.39 -6.69
C LEU A 186 11.05 -7.51 -7.17
N LEU A 187 10.50 -8.73 -7.20
CA LEU A 187 9.07 -8.97 -7.46
C LEU A 187 8.17 -8.25 -6.46
N TRP A 188 8.53 -8.26 -5.17
CA TRP A 188 7.76 -7.55 -4.13
C TRP A 188 7.93 -6.03 -4.16
N PHE A 189 9.06 -5.51 -4.66
CA PHE A 189 9.21 -4.08 -4.93
C PHE A 189 8.43 -3.63 -6.18
N ALA A 190 8.21 -4.53 -7.14
CA ALA A 190 7.71 -4.17 -8.46
C ALA A 190 6.35 -3.45 -8.47
N PRO A 191 5.33 -3.81 -7.66
CA PRO A 191 4.07 -3.05 -7.62
C PRO A 191 4.26 -1.58 -7.23
N LEU A 192 5.12 -1.30 -6.24
CA LEU A 192 5.43 0.07 -5.84
C LEU A 192 6.18 0.82 -6.95
N LEU A 193 7.22 0.20 -7.51
CA LEU A 193 8.04 0.80 -8.59
C LEU A 193 7.20 1.08 -9.83
N LEU A 194 6.32 0.16 -10.22
CA LEU A 194 5.44 0.28 -11.37
C LEU A 194 4.47 1.45 -11.20
N LEU A 195 3.79 1.52 -10.05
CA LEU A 195 2.85 2.61 -9.78
C LEU A 195 3.57 3.96 -9.76
N LEU A 196 4.82 3.99 -9.26
CA LEU A 196 5.64 5.21 -9.21
C LEU A 196 6.11 5.67 -10.58
N ALA A 197 6.54 4.74 -11.42
CA ALA A 197 6.91 5.01 -12.81
C ALA A 197 5.72 5.56 -13.59
N LEU A 198 4.53 4.97 -13.42
CA LEU A 198 3.29 5.45 -14.04
C LEU A 198 2.95 6.87 -13.57
N GLN A 199 3.01 7.17 -12.28
CA GLN A 199 2.75 8.54 -11.79
C GLN A 199 3.74 9.56 -12.36
N TRP A 200 5.02 9.23 -12.47
CA TRP A 200 6.01 10.13 -13.08
C TRP A 200 5.80 10.34 -14.58
N LEU A 201 5.48 9.28 -15.34
CA LEU A 201 5.19 9.40 -16.78
C LEU A 201 3.97 10.30 -17.04
N TRP A 202 2.98 10.27 -16.16
CA TRP A 202 1.80 11.14 -16.22
C TRP A 202 1.99 12.52 -15.56
N HIS A 203 3.22 12.86 -15.13
CA HIS A 203 3.56 14.14 -14.50
C HIS A 203 2.77 14.42 -13.21
N GLU A 204 2.38 13.36 -12.49
CA GLU A 204 1.63 13.44 -11.24
C GLU A 204 2.55 13.54 -10.01
N SER A 205 2.02 14.07 -8.91
CA SER A 205 2.73 14.11 -7.65
C SER A 205 2.84 12.71 -7.04
N THR A 206 4.06 12.19 -6.89
CA THR A 206 4.32 10.91 -6.21
C THR A 206 4.36 11.05 -4.70
N ILE A 207 4.37 9.93 -3.97
CA ILE A 207 4.65 9.90 -2.51
C ILE A 207 5.94 10.64 -2.14
N PHE A 208 6.93 10.64 -3.05
CA PHE A 208 8.23 11.28 -2.93
C PHE A 208 8.26 12.77 -3.28
N SER A 209 7.15 13.35 -3.75
CA SER A 209 7.11 14.77 -4.15
C SER A 209 7.40 15.74 -3.00
N GLY A 210 7.02 15.38 -1.76
CA GLY A 210 7.30 16.16 -0.54
C GLY A 210 8.77 16.20 -0.12
N MET A 211 9.60 15.24 -0.59
CA MET A 211 11.03 15.24 -0.29
C MET A 211 11.76 16.43 -0.95
N LYS A 212 11.20 16.99 -2.04
CA LYS A 212 11.71 18.23 -2.67
C LYS A 212 11.66 19.41 -1.71
N SER A 213 10.65 19.46 -0.84
CA SER A 213 10.48 20.51 0.18
C SER A 213 11.16 20.18 1.51
N GLY A 214 11.79 19.00 1.66
CA GLY A 214 12.38 18.53 2.93
C GLY A 214 11.38 17.84 3.86
N ASP A 215 10.15 17.57 3.39
CA ASP A 215 9.12 16.87 4.14
C ASP A 215 9.16 15.37 3.82
N TYR A 216 9.85 14.61 4.66
CA TYR A 216 9.89 13.14 4.59
C TYR A 216 8.79 12.51 5.42
N GLY A 217 8.00 13.31 6.14
CA GLY A 217 6.97 12.85 7.05
C GLY A 217 6.03 11.88 6.37
N ARG A 218 5.60 12.21 5.15
CA ARG A 218 4.70 11.35 4.37
C ARG A 218 5.27 9.95 4.10
N VAL A 219 6.53 9.84 3.67
CA VAL A 219 7.16 8.56 3.33
C VAL A 219 7.42 7.74 4.58
N ILE A 220 7.99 8.39 5.61
CA ILE A 220 8.36 7.71 6.85
C ILE A 220 7.10 7.28 7.62
N CYS A 221 6.10 8.15 7.75
CA CYS A 221 4.83 7.81 8.39
C CYS A 221 4.09 6.71 7.61
N ALA A 222 4.13 6.70 6.27
CA ALA A 222 3.47 5.66 5.49
C ALA A 222 4.16 4.29 5.65
N GLY A 223 5.49 4.29 5.65
CA GLY A 223 6.27 3.08 5.94
C GLY A 223 6.03 2.55 7.36
N LEU A 224 6.05 3.44 8.36
CA LEU A 224 5.74 3.09 9.76
C LEU A 224 4.30 2.59 9.92
N ALA A 225 3.34 3.22 9.25
CA ALA A 225 1.95 2.78 9.26
C ALA A 225 1.80 1.37 8.66
N GLY A 226 2.49 1.08 7.56
CA GLY A 226 2.56 -0.27 6.99
C GLY A 226 3.13 -1.29 7.96
N LEU A 227 4.21 -0.94 8.67
CA LEU A 227 4.79 -1.79 9.72
C LEU A 227 3.80 -2.03 10.87
N ILE A 228 3.17 -0.98 11.40
CA ILE A 228 2.27 -1.10 12.57
C ILE A 228 1.01 -1.89 12.17
N ALA A 229 0.28 -1.46 11.15
CA ALA A 229 -0.96 -2.11 10.72
C ALA A 229 -0.69 -3.53 10.19
N GLY A 230 0.41 -3.72 9.46
CA GLY A 230 0.86 -5.01 8.96
C GLY A 230 1.22 -6.00 10.06
N ASN A 231 1.97 -5.57 11.08
CA ASN A 231 2.26 -6.45 12.22
C ASN A 231 1.00 -6.74 13.04
N PHE A 232 0.09 -5.76 13.18
CA PHE A 232 -1.17 -5.97 13.90
C PHE A 232 -2.05 -7.03 13.21
N VAL A 233 -2.23 -6.99 11.89
CA VAL A 233 -3.03 -8.00 11.18
C VAL A 233 -2.40 -9.39 11.28
N LEU A 234 -1.07 -9.50 11.21
CA LEU A 234 -0.37 -10.78 11.35
C LEU A 234 -0.47 -11.33 12.77
N PHE A 235 -0.37 -10.46 13.78
CA PHE A 235 -0.58 -10.83 15.18
C PHE A 235 -2.01 -11.30 15.41
N ALA A 236 -3.01 -10.54 14.96
CA ALA A 236 -4.42 -10.89 15.07
C ALA A 236 -4.74 -12.21 14.37
N TYR A 237 -4.20 -12.43 13.17
CA TYR A 237 -4.38 -13.69 12.46
C TYR A 237 -3.81 -14.88 13.22
N LYS A 238 -2.59 -14.73 13.77
CA LYS A 238 -1.95 -15.76 14.60
C LYS A 238 -2.70 -16.01 15.90
N SER A 239 -3.15 -14.97 16.60
CA SER A 239 -3.89 -15.10 17.86
C SER A 239 -5.25 -15.76 17.68
N ASN A 240 -5.88 -15.57 16.52
CA ASN A 240 -7.15 -16.23 16.16
C ASN A 240 -6.96 -17.67 15.64
N GLY A 241 -5.78 -18.27 15.82
CA GLY A 241 -5.48 -19.65 15.42
C GLY A 241 -5.15 -19.82 13.94
N GLY A 242 -4.91 -18.73 13.22
CA GLY A 242 -4.42 -18.76 11.84
C GLY A 242 -2.93 -19.03 11.79
N LEU A 243 -2.51 -19.93 10.90
CA LEU A 243 -1.10 -20.23 10.67
C LEU A 243 -0.67 -19.60 9.33
N LEU A 244 0.36 -18.75 9.40
CA LEU A 244 1.02 -18.14 8.25
C LEU A 244 2.50 -18.47 8.33
N ALA A 245 2.94 -19.44 7.53
CA ALA A 245 4.36 -19.76 7.39
C ALA A 245 4.98 -18.76 6.41
N ILE A 246 5.63 -17.72 6.94
CA ILE A 246 6.40 -16.76 6.16
C ILE A 246 7.82 -17.28 6.04
N GLN A 247 8.24 -17.66 4.84
CA GLN A 247 9.54 -18.32 4.63
C GLN A 247 10.74 -17.35 4.73
N ALA A 248 10.53 -16.05 4.48
CA ALA A 248 11.58 -15.04 4.49
C ALA A 248 11.46 -14.09 5.70
N THR A 249 11.96 -14.52 6.86
CA THR A 249 11.88 -13.77 8.14
C THR A 249 12.50 -12.37 8.06
N LEU A 250 13.60 -12.21 7.30
CA LEU A 250 14.29 -10.93 7.16
C LEU A 250 13.56 -9.95 6.22
N PHE A 251 12.83 -10.47 5.23
CA PHE A 251 12.12 -9.66 4.23
C PHE A 251 10.73 -9.22 4.70
N LYS A 252 10.21 -9.86 5.76
CA LYS A 252 8.92 -9.52 6.37
C LYS A 252 8.76 -8.02 6.72
N PRO A 253 9.64 -7.38 7.52
CA PRO A 253 9.47 -5.96 7.86
C PRO A 253 9.57 -5.05 6.63
N LEU A 254 10.47 -5.38 5.70
CA LEU A 254 10.64 -4.62 4.46
C LEU A 254 9.38 -4.71 3.58
N GLY A 255 8.79 -5.89 3.42
CA GLY A 255 7.55 -6.08 2.69
C GLY A 255 6.38 -5.29 3.29
N LEU A 256 6.25 -5.25 4.62
CA LEU A 256 5.22 -4.46 5.29
C LEU A 256 5.41 -2.94 5.12
N LEU A 257 6.67 -2.47 5.14
CA LEU A 257 6.99 -1.08 4.86
C LEU A 257 6.59 -0.71 3.42
N LEU A 258 6.98 -1.52 2.44
CA LEU A 258 6.64 -1.33 1.03
C LEU A 258 5.13 -1.36 0.80
N PHE A 259 4.43 -2.26 1.48
CA PHE A 259 2.98 -2.33 1.44
C PHE A 259 2.33 -1.05 1.97
N GLY A 260 2.88 -0.46 3.04
CA GLY A 260 2.45 0.84 3.56
C GLY A 260 2.57 1.96 2.54
N LEU A 261 3.73 2.04 1.87
CA LEU A 261 3.97 3.02 0.79
C LEU A 261 3.03 2.80 -0.41
N LEU A 262 2.81 1.55 -0.79
CA LEU A 262 1.93 1.19 -1.89
C LEU A 262 0.47 1.55 -1.60
N CYS A 263 -0.01 1.28 -0.37
CA CYS A 263 -1.33 1.70 0.08
C CYS A 263 -1.51 3.22 0.00
N MET A 264 -0.51 3.98 0.45
CA MET A 264 -0.55 5.44 0.41
C MET A 264 -0.59 5.95 -1.04
N GLN A 265 0.23 5.38 -1.91
CA GLN A 265 0.29 5.76 -3.32
C GLN A 265 -1.00 5.41 -4.08
N LEU A 266 -1.59 4.25 -3.79
CA LEU A 266 -2.88 3.85 -4.33
C LEU A 266 -4.00 4.78 -3.85
N ALA A 267 -3.98 5.17 -2.58
CA ALA A 267 -4.93 6.12 -2.01
C ALA A 267 -4.83 7.50 -2.69
N ASP A 268 -3.61 7.99 -2.92
CA ASP A 268 -3.38 9.24 -3.65
C ASP A 268 -3.95 9.18 -5.07
N VAL A 269 -3.71 8.07 -5.78
CA VAL A 269 -4.28 7.82 -7.09
C VAL A 269 -5.80 7.88 -7.03
N LEU A 270 -6.45 7.29 -6.02
CA LEU A 270 -7.91 7.30 -5.90
C LEU A 270 -8.48 8.67 -5.49
N ALA A 271 -7.73 9.45 -4.71
CA ALA A 271 -8.14 10.76 -4.21
C ALA A 271 -8.18 11.84 -5.32
N GLU A 272 -7.48 11.65 -6.43
CA GLU A 272 -7.52 12.60 -7.57
C GLU A 272 -8.92 12.74 -8.17
N ASP A 273 -9.66 11.63 -8.32
CA ASP A 273 -11.04 11.65 -8.80
C ASP A 273 -12.00 12.24 -7.75
N TRP A 274 -11.61 12.26 -6.46
CA TRP A 274 -12.41 12.82 -5.38
C TRP A 274 -12.32 14.35 -5.30
N HIS A 275 -11.12 14.91 -5.49
CA HIS A 275 -10.90 16.35 -5.32
C HIS A 275 -11.23 17.20 -6.55
N GLY A 276 -11.53 16.61 -7.71
CA GLY A 276 -11.93 17.33 -8.93
C GLY A 276 -10.88 18.33 -9.47
N LYS A 277 -9.70 18.40 -8.87
CA LYS A 277 -8.58 19.27 -9.26
C LYS A 277 -7.34 18.42 -9.48
N LYS A 278 -6.75 18.53 -10.67
CA LYS A 278 -5.39 18.06 -10.92
C LYS A 278 -4.45 18.83 -9.98
N ARG A 279 -3.68 18.11 -9.17
CA ARG A 279 -2.60 18.70 -8.36
C ARG A 279 -1.50 19.16 -9.33
N GLY A 280 -1.62 20.41 -9.76
CA GLY A 280 -0.81 21.07 -10.76
C GLY A 280 -1.28 22.51 -11.00
N ASP A 281 -2.58 22.76 -10.80
CA ASP A 281 -3.12 24.11 -10.73
C ASP A 281 -2.88 24.66 -9.31
N GLY A 282 -1.74 25.33 -9.16
CA GLY A 282 -1.41 26.12 -7.98
C GLY A 282 -2.52 27.13 -7.70
N SER A 283 -3.43 26.78 -6.80
CA SER A 283 -4.22 27.76 -6.06
C SER A 283 -3.25 28.41 -5.07
N PRO A 284 -2.83 29.68 -5.25
CA PRO A 284 -2.13 30.35 -4.18
C PRO A 284 -3.10 30.39 -3.00
N LEU A 285 -2.67 29.89 -1.85
CA LEU A 285 -3.30 30.22 -0.57
C LEU A 285 -3.10 31.72 -0.33
N LYS A 286 -3.81 32.57 -1.09
CA LYS A 286 -4.12 33.95 -0.76
C LYS A 286 -5.39 33.92 0.08
N LYS A 287 -5.31 33.33 1.28
CA LYS A 287 -6.08 33.88 2.38
C LYS A 287 -5.23 34.99 2.97
N LYS A 288 -5.48 36.23 2.52
CA LYS A 288 -5.05 37.43 3.24
C LYS A 288 -5.57 37.26 4.66
N PHE A 289 -4.67 37.09 5.63
CA PHE A 289 -4.97 37.41 7.01
C PHE A 289 -5.31 38.90 7.02
N SER A 290 -6.58 39.23 7.25
CA SER A 290 -6.98 40.58 7.62
C SER A 290 -6.51 40.82 9.05
N THR A 291 -5.35 41.46 9.21
CA THR A 291 -5.00 42.12 10.47
C THR A 291 -6.01 43.25 10.70
N PRO A 292 -6.74 43.27 11.82
CA PRO A 292 -7.49 44.46 12.19
C PRO A 292 -6.47 45.54 12.56
N VAL A 293 -6.36 46.56 11.72
CA VAL A 293 -5.66 47.80 12.07
C VAL A 293 -6.50 48.48 13.15
N ALA A 294 -5.93 48.62 14.35
CA ALA A 294 -6.51 49.44 15.40
C ALA A 294 -6.48 50.90 14.96
N GLU A 295 -7.66 51.47 14.68
CA GLU A 295 -7.80 52.93 14.56
C GLU A 295 -7.55 53.57 15.93
N LYS A 296 -6.46 54.34 16.02
CA LYS A 296 -6.29 55.32 17.09
C LYS A 296 -7.29 56.46 16.85
N LYS A 297 -8.27 56.57 17.73
CA LYS A 297 -9.08 57.78 17.91
C LYS A 297 -8.17 58.90 18.43
N ASN A 298 -8.04 59.97 17.64
CA ASN A 298 -7.72 61.31 18.14
C ASN A 298 -9.02 62.12 18.11
#